data_AF-A0A0M0WEU7-F1
#
_entry.id   AF-A0A0M0WEU7-F1
#
_cell.length_a   1.000
_cell.length_b   1.000
_cell.length_c   1.000
_cell.angle_alpha   90.00
_cell.angle_beta   90.00
_cell.angle_gamma   90.00
#
_symmetry.space_group_name_H-M   'P 1'
#
loop_
_entity.id
_entity.type
_entity.pdbx_description
1 polymer ?
#
loop_
_entity_poly.entity_id
_entity_poly.type
_entity_poly.pdbx_seq_one_letter_code
_entity_poly.pdbx_strand_id
1 'polypeptide(L)'
;MLTDSQFWAYLHAEQELEEIERVYQAERQEAYGGIAPTITGFDYGSGRIYKLACHVEEYAIYLVELYEKRNQRMEKVKKRIEVLEEAVSLLYDDERAQYETWKANPVDLYPDVLKTLRECVSFVLERDQIKEEAYELSVTEWDAQIEAMDEDELFSDYGDRDGSFDNEIKKRQEKEKQYGRVDLSERALQNYADKFIVKDRFHKAASCY
;
A
#
# COMPACT_ATOMS: atom_id res chain seq x y z
N MET A 1 27.23 21.16 -1.01
CA MET A 1 26.41 22.35 -1.33
C MET A 1 25.08 21.89 -1.88
N LEU A 2 23.99 22.17 -1.16
CA LEU A 2 22.63 21.77 -1.52
C LEU A 2 22.19 22.47 -2.82
N THR A 3 21.56 21.77 -3.76
CA THR A 3 21.00 22.42 -4.97
C THR A 3 19.71 23.18 -4.65
N ASP A 4 19.33 24.14 -5.50
CA ASP A 4 18.09 24.91 -5.30
C ASP A 4 16.87 23.98 -5.29
N SER A 5 16.83 22.99 -6.18
CA SER A 5 15.76 21.99 -6.23
C SER A 5 15.64 21.16 -4.94
N GLN A 6 16.77 20.78 -4.34
CA GLN A 6 16.77 20.06 -3.08
C GLN A 6 16.28 20.95 -1.94
N PHE A 7 16.70 22.22 -1.90
CA PHE A 7 16.23 23.17 -0.90
C PHE A 7 14.70 23.35 -0.92
N TRP A 8 14.14 23.49 -2.11
CA TRP A 8 12.69 23.56 -2.29
C TRP A 8 11.97 22.29 -1.82
N ALA A 9 12.57 21.11 -2.00
CA ALA A 9 12.00 19.86 -1.50
C ALA A 9 11.89 19.84 0.04
N TYR A 10 12.84 20.46 0.77
CA TYR A 10 12.70 20.61 2.22
C TYR A 10 11.58 21.60 2.57
N LEU A 11 11.54 22.77 1.93
CA LEU A 11 10.51 23.79 2.19
C LEU A 11 9.09 23.29 1.92
N HIS A 12 8.91 22.47 0.89
CA HIS A 12 7.61 21.89 0.51
C HIS A 12 7.34 20.53 1.14
N ALA A 13 8.19 20.02 2.04
CA ALA A 13 8.04 18.68 2.62
C ALA A 13 6.72 18.51 3.38
N GLU A 14 6.24 19.55 4.08
CA GLU A 14 4.92 19.52 4.75
C GLU A 14 3.77 19.35 3.73
N GLN A 15 3.83 20.05 2.60
CA GLN A 15 2.83 19.93 1.53
C GLN A 15 2.93 18.57 0.82
N GLU A 16 4.15 18.05 0.65
CA GLU A 16 4.39 16.73 0.08
C GLU A 16 3.79 15.62 0.95
N LEU A 17 3.85 15.74 2.29
CA LEU A 17 3.16 14.80 3.18
C LEU A 17 1.65 14.77 2.95
N GLU A 18 1.02 15.94 2.89
CA GLU A 18 -0.43 16.04 2.63
C GLU A 18 -0.79 15.46 1.25
N GLU A 19 0.05 15.70 0.24
CA GLU A 19 -0.15 15.16 -1.09
C GLU A 19 0.00 13.63 -1.12
N ILE A 20 0.99 13.05 -0.42
CA ILE A 20 1.16 11.60 -0.29
C ILE A 20 -0.11 10.97 0.30
N GLU A 21 -0.68 11.56 1.34
CA GLU A 21 -1.92 11.05 1.94
C GLU A 21 -3.10 11.16 0.98
N ARG A 22 -3.23 12.30 0.28
CA ARG A 22 -4.30 12.50 -0.70
C ARG A 22 -4.24 11.47 -1.83
N VAL A 23 -3.04 11.25 -2.39
CA VAL A 23 -2.81 10.27 -3.46
C VAL A 23 -3.10 8.86 -2.96
N TYR A 24 -2.60 8.52 -1.76
CA TYR A 24 -2.87 7.22 -1.14
C TYR A 24 -4.37 6.94 -0.98
N GLN A 25 -5.15 7.92 -0.49
CA GLN A 25 -6.59 7.74 -0.34
C GLN A 25 -7.31 7.58 -1.69
N ALA A 26 -6.90 8.35 -2.71
CA ALA A 26 -7.47 8.26 -4.04
C ALA A 26 -7.20 6.88 -4.69
N GLU A 27 -5.94 6.44 -4.70
CA GLU A 27 -5.54 5.14 -5.26
C GLU A 27 -6.16 3.97 -4.49
N ARG A 28 -6.26 4.08 -3.16
CA ARG A 28 -6.93 3.08 -2.33
C ARG A 28 -8.42 2.98 -2.65
N GLN A 29 -9.09 4.11 -2.85
CA GLN A 29 -10.51 4.14 -3.21
C GLN A 29 -10.75 3.53 -4.60
N GLU A 30 -9.87 3.80 -5.56
CA GLU A 30 -9.89 3.18 -6.89
C GLU A 30 -9.69 1.67 -6.81
N ALA A 31 -8.71 1.20 -6.03
CA ALA A 31 -8.46 -0.22 -5.81
C ALA A 31 -9.69 -0.93 -5.20
N TYR A 32 -10.36 -0.32 -4.22
CA TYR A 32 -11.62 -0.86 -3.69
C TYR A 32 -12.75 -0.86 -4.72
N GLY A 33 -12.79 0.10 -5.64
CA GLY A 33 -13.73 0.10 -6.77
C GLY A 33 -13.51 -1.10 -7.71
N GLY A 34 -12.27 -1.55 -7.84
CA GLY A 34 -11.89 -2.77 -8.57
C GLY A 34 -12.36 -4.06 -7.90
N ILE A 35 -12.46 -4.07 -6.56
CA ILE A 35 -13.01 -5.16 -5.75
C ILE A 35 -14.56 -5.09 -5.77
N ALA A 36 -15.16 -5.11 -6.95
CA ALA A 36 -16.61 -5.14 -7.10
C ALA A 36 -17.15 -6.54 -6.73
N PRO A 37 -18.35 -6.64 -6.13
CA PRO A 37 -19.00 -7.93 -5.93
C PRO A 37 -19.21 -8.62 -7.30
N THR A 38 -18.90 -9.91 -7.36
CA THR A 38 -19.02 -10.78 -8.55
C THR A 38 -20.21 -10.37 -9.43
N ILE A 39 -19.94 -9.79 -10.59
CA ILE A 39 -21.00 -9.33 -11.51
C ILE A 39 -21.42 -10.53 -12.37
N THR A 40 -22.71 -10.83 -12.40
CA THR A 40 -23.25 -11.80 -13.35
C THR A 40 -23.49 -11.11 -14.69
N GLY A 41 -22.71 -11.47 -15.70
CA GLY A 41 -22.95 -11.06 -17.08
C GLY A 41 -23.96 -12.00 -17.75
N PHE A 42 -24.85 -11.42 -18.56
CA PHE A 42 -25.81 -12.17 -19.37
C PHE A 42 -25.53 -11.90 -20.85
N ASP A 43 -25.20 -12.94 -21.60
CA ASP A 43 -25.09 -12.84 -23.05
C ASP A 43 -26.43 -13.22 -23.69
N TYR A 44 -27.09 -12.21 -24.27
CA TYR A 44 -28.37 -12.35 -24.97
C TYR A 44 -28.28 -13.22 -26.24
N GLY A 45 -27.11 -13.34 -26.87
CA GLY A 45 -26.92 -14.16 -28.07
C GLY A 45 -26.87 -15.66 -27.76
N SER A 46 -26.22 -16.04 -26.65
CA SER A 46 -26.04 -17.43 -26.25
C SER A 46 -26.99 -17.89 -25.14
N GLY A 47 -27.71 -16.97 -24.47
CA GLY A 47 -28.58 -17.25 -23.33
C GLY A 47 -27.82 -17.72 -22.08
N ARG A 48 -26.50 -17.48 -22.01
CA ARG A 48 -25.64 -17.95 -20.91
C ARG A 48 -25.38 -16.84 -19.89
N ILE A 49 -25.40 -17.24 -18.61
CA ILE A 49 -24.96 -16.41 -17.48
C ILE A 49 -23.52 -16.80 -17.16
N TYR A 50 -22.61 -15.82 -17.12
CA TYR A 50 -21.23 -15.99 -16.68
C TYR A 50 -20.96 -15.13 -15.46
N LYS A 51 -20.10 -15.62 -14.57
CA LYS A 51 -19.59 -14.86 -13.44
C LYS A 51 -18.33 -14.12 -13.89
N LEU A 52 -18.38 -12.79 -13.86
CA LEU A 52 -17.16 -11.97 -13.90
C LEU A 52 -16.60 -11.98 -12.48
N ALA A 53 -15.62 -12.84 -12.24
CA ALA A 53 -14.90 -12.87 -10.98
C ALA A 53 -13.92 -11.70 -10.95
N CYS A 54 -13.90 -10.97 -9.83
CA CYS A 54 -12.82 -10.06 -9.51
C CYS A 54 -11.61 -10.89 -9.03
N HIS A 55 -10.40 -10.52 -9.45
CA HIS A 55 -9.14 -11.07 -8.91
C HIS A 55 -8.84 -10.44 -7.55
N VAL A 56 -9.54 -10.89 -6.50
CA VAL A 56 -9.47 -10.30 -5.15
C VAL A 56 -8.05 -10.40 -4.57
N GLU A 57 -7.34 -11.48 -4.91
CA GLU A 57 -5.97 -11.74 -4.46
C GLU A 57 -4.99 -10.69 -4.98
N GLU A 58 -5.09 -10.32 -6.26
CA GLU A 58 -4.21 -9.31 -6.88
C GLU A 58 -4.43 -7.92 -6.25
N TYR A 59 -5.68 -7.56 -5.99
CA TYR A 59 -5.99 -6.30 -5.30
C TYR A 59 -5.57 -6.30 -3.83
N ALA A 60 -5.63 -7.45 -3.15
CA ALA A 60 -5.13 -7.57 -1.78
C ALA A 60 -3.62 -7.34 -1.71
N ILE A 61 -2.85 -7.96 -2.63
CA ILE A 61 -1.40 -7.74 -2.76
C ILE A 61 -1.13 -6.26 -3.06
N TYR A 62 -1.84 -5.70 -4.05
CA TYR A 62 -1.68 -4.29 -4.43
C TYR A 62 -1.92 -3.31 -3.27
N LEU A 63 -2.95 -3.53 -2.46
CA LEU A 63 -3.25 -2.67 -1.31
C LEU A 63 -2.15 -2.70 -0.23
N VAL A 64 -1.50 -3.86 -0.03
CA VAL A 64 -0.38 -3.99 0.89
C VAL A 64 0.84 -3.23 0.33
N GLU A 65 1.19 -3.46 -0.94
CA GLU A 65 2.29 -2.72 -1.57
C GLU A 65 2.07 -1.21 -1.55
N LEU A 66 0.83 -0.77 -1.79
CA LEU A 66 0.46 0.65 -1.75
C LEU A 66 0.69 1.26 -0.35
N TYR A 67 0.35 0.51 0.69
CA TYR A 67 0.57 0.91 2.08
C TYR A 67 2.07 0.99 2.43
N GLU A 68 2.86 0.00 2.03
CA GLU A 68 4.31 -0.02 2.23
C GLU A 68 4.99 1.14 1.50
N LYS A 69 4.67 1.35 0.22
CA LYS A 69 5.17 2.49 -0.57
C LYS A 69 4.84 3.83 0.08
N ARG A 70 3.61 3.99 0.61
CA ARG A 70 3.20 5.19 1.34
C ARG A 70 4.04 5.39 2.60
N ASN A 71 4.26 4.34 3.39
CA ASN A 71 5.04 4.43 4.62
C ASN A 71 6.51 4.78 4.35
N GLN A 72 7.15 4.15 3.37
CA GLN A 72 8.53 4.45 2.99
C GLN A 72 8.69 5.90 2.53
N ARG A 73 7.77 6.40 1.70
CA ARG A 73 7.78 7.82 1.25
C ARG A 73 7.56 8.77 2.43
N MET A 74 6.58 8.48 3.29
CA MET A 74 6.32 9.29 4.47
C MET A 74 7.52 9.37 5.40
N GLU A 75 8.22 8.27 5.64
CA GLU A 75 9.39 8.28 6.52
C GLU A 75 10.50 9.18 5.97
N LYS A 76 10.75 9.12 4.65
CA LYS A 76 11.73 10.00 3.98
C LYS A 76 11.35 11.48 4.11
N VAL A 77 10.07 11.81 3.87
CA VAL A 77 9.60 13.20 3.96
C VAL A 77 9.58 13.70 5.40
N LYS A 78 9.22 12.85 6.38
CA LYS A 78 9.32 13.20 7.81
C LYS A 78 10.74 13.54 8.23
N LYS A 79 11.73 12.75 7.81
CA LYS A 79 13.16 13.08 8.05
C LYS A 79 13.54 14.44 7.46
N ARG A 80 13.00 14.80 6.29
CA ARG A 80 13.22 16.13 5.70
C ARG A 80 12.61 17.25 6.54
N ILE A 81 11.42 17.05 7.09
CA ILE A 81 10.78 18.02 7.99
C ILE A 81 11.60 18.18 9.27
N GLU A 82 12.04 17.09 9.89
CA GLU A 82 12.88 17.13 11.09
C GLU A 82 14.17 17.94 10.85
N VAL A 83 14.84 17.71 9.72
CA VAL A 83 16.03 18.49 9.32
C VAL A 83 15.70 19.97 9.12
N LEU A 84 14.54 20.29 8.52
CA LEU A 84 14.10 21.67 8.33
C LEU A 84 13.79 22.34 9.67
N GLU A 85 13.10 21.65 10.58
CA GLU A 85 12.78 22.16 11.93
C GLU A 85 14.05 22.43 12.74
N GLU A 86 15.04 21.53 12.69
CA GLU A 86 16.34 21.77 13.31
C GLU A 86 17.04 22.97 12.66
N ALA A 87 17.04 23.09 11.34
CA ALA A 87 17.64 24.23 10.65
C ALA A 87 16.95 25.57 11.01
N VAL A 88 15.63 25.59 11.14
CA VAL A 88 14.87 26.78 11.59
C VAL A 88 15.19 27.11 13.05
N SER A 89 15.46 26.12 13.90
CA SER A 89 15.86 26.35 15.29
C SER A 89 17.23 27.01 15.44
N LEU A 90 18.09 26.92 14.42
CA LEU A 90 19.40 27.56 14.38
C LEU A 90 19.35 29.02 13.93
N LEU A 91 18.23 29.48 13.36
CA LEU A 91 18.05 30.86 12.94
C LEU A 91 17.88 31.79 14.14
N TYR A 92 18.25 33.06 13.97
CA TYR A 92 17.99 34.10 14.96
C TYR A 92 16.48 34.44 15.01
N ASP A 93 16.02 35.02 16.12
CA ASP A 93 14.58 35.30 16.34
C ASP A 93 13.98 36.25 15.28
N ASP A 94 14.76 37.20 14.77
CA ASP A 94 14.37 38.13 13.72
C ASP A 94 14.27 37.46 12.34
N GLU A 95 15.21 36.56 12.03
CA GLU A 95 15.19 35.72 10.84
C GLU A 95 14.00 34.74 10.87
N ARG A 96 13.73 34.12 12.02
CA ARG A 96 12.58 33.24 12.20
C ARG A 96 11.27 33.98 11.96
N ALA A 97 11.14 35.20 12.47
CA ALA A 97 9.95 36.02 12.22
C ALA A 97 9.77 36.35 10.73
N GLN A 98 10.86 36.59 9.99
CA GLN A 98 10.82 36.79 8.53
C GLN A 98 10.40 35.51 7.79
N TYR A 99 10.93 34.36 8.19
CA TYR A 99 10.57 33.07 7.63
C TYR A 99 9.08 32.75 7.84
N GLU A 100 8.56 32.93 9.06
CA GLU A 100 7.14 32.69 9.35
C GLU A 100 6.22 33.65 8.57
N THR A 101 6.64 34.91 8.41
CA THR A 101 5.90 35.89 7.60
C THR A 101 5.84 35.48 6.13
N TRP A 102 6.95 34.94 5.60
CA TRP A 102 7.03 34.41 4.24
C TRP A 102 6.22 33.11 4.09
N LYS A 103 6.26 32.19 5.06
CA LYS A 103 5.47 30.95 5.07
C LYS A 103 3.96 31.26 5.01
N ALA A 104 3.52 32.30 5.72
CA ALA A 104 2.13 32.75 5.70
C ALA A 104 1.72 33.45 4.39
N ASN A 105 2.63 34.18 3.75
CA ASN A 105 2.40 34.89 2.48
C ASN A 105 3.61 34.75 1.55
N PRO A 106 3.68 33.66 0.75
CA PRO A 106 4.73 33.48 -0.23
C PRO A 106 4.51 34.43 -1.40
N VAL A 107 4.90 35.68 -1.22
CA VAL A 107 5.02 36.67 -2.30
C VAL A 107 6.38 36.44 -2.96
N ASP A 108 6.45 36.47 -4.28
CA ASP A 108 7.56 36.01 -5.16
C ASP A 108 8.99 36.52 -4.86
N LEU A 109 9.20 37.37 -3.86
CA LEU A 109 10.55 37.72 -3.42
C LEU A 109 11.16 36.57 -2.63
N TYR A 110 12.26 36.03 -3.17
CA TYR A 110 13.22 35.18 -2.46
C TYR A 110 13.89 36.02 -1.35
N PRO A 111 13.44 35.92 -0.07
CA PRO A 111 13.96 36.75 0.98
C PRO A 111 15.37 36.29 1.37
N ASP A 112 16.22 37.21 1.85
CA ASP A 112 17.60 36.88 2.22
C ASP A 112 17.69 35.80 3.31
N VAL A 113 16.63 35.65 4.13
CA VAL A 113 16.49 34.58 5.13
C VAL A 113 16.52 33.17 4.54
N LEU A 114 16.11 32.98 3.27
CA LEU A 114 16.18 31.67 2.62
C LEU A 114 17.61 31.28 2.28
N LYS A 115 18.51 32.25 2.09
CA LYS A 115 19.94 31.98 1.91
C LYS A 115 20.56 31.49 3.22
N THR A 116 20.27 32.15 4.33
CA THR A 116 20.78 31.74 5.65
C THR A 116 20.17 30.40 6.07
N LEU A 117 18.86 30.19 5.85
CA LEU A 117 18.22 28.90 6.09
C LEU A 117 18.83 27.77 5.24
N ARG A 118 19.18 28.02 3.98
CA ARG A 118 19.88 27.04 3.14
C ARG A 118 21.24 26.65 3.71
N GLU A 119 21.98 27.62 4.25
CA GLU A 119 23.25 27.37 4.93
C GLU A 119 23.03 26.53 6.20
N CYS A 120 22.01 26.85 7.00
CA CYS A 120 21.62 26.05 8.18
C CYS A 120 21.23 24.62 7.82
N VAL A 121 20.42 24.41 6.77
CA VAL A 121 20.05 23.07 6.28
C VAL A 121 21.30 22.31 5.83
N SER A 122 22.20 22.95 5.10
CA SER A 122 23.45 22.30 4.69
C SER A 122 24.32 21.92 5.88
N PHE A 123 24.35 22.74 6.93
CA PHE A 123 25.08 22.47 8.16
C PHE A 123 24.50 21.28 8.93
N VAL A 124 23.18 21.18 9.06
CA VAL A 124 22.51 20.03 9.72
C VAL A 124 22.81 18.73 8.96
N LEU A 125 22.70 18.75 7.63
CA LEU A 125 23.01 17.58 6.79
C LEU A 125 24.48 17.15 6.87
N GLU A 126 25.41 18.10 6.94
CA GLU A 126 26.84 17.83 7.10
C GLU A 126 27.18 17.31 8.50
N ARG A 127 26.49 17.81 9.54
CA ARG A 127 26.65 17.37 10.94
C ARG A 127 26.16 15.93 11.15
N ASP A 128 25.04 15.56 10.54
CA ASP A 128 24.44 14.25 10.75
C ASP A 128 24.96 13.16 9.79
N GLN A 129 25.91 13.48 8.90
CA GLN A 129 26.36 12.57 7.83
C GLN A 129 25.18 11.96 7.04
N ILE A 130 24.06 12.68 6.91
CA ILE A 130 22.91 12.24 6.10
C ILE A 130 23.30 12.44 4.64
N LYS A 131 24.03 11.47 4.08
CA LYS A 131 24.08 11.30 2.64
C LYS A 131 22.66 10.92 2.22
N GLU A 132 21.95 11.82 1.55
CA GLU A 132 20.88 11.39 0.64
C GLU A 132 21.55 10.52 -0.43
N GLU A 133 21.67 9.22 -0.15
CA GLU A 133 21.92 8.26 -1.20
C GLU A 133 20.66 8.27 -2.07
N ALA A 134 20.84 8.60 -3.35
CA ALA A 134 19.86 8.31 -4.37
C ALA A 134 19.68 6.78 -4.35
N TYR A 135 18.70 6.32 -3.59
CA TYR A 135 18.47 4.90 -3.35
C TYR A 135 17.79 4.30 -4.59
N GLU A 136 18.57 4.11 -5.64
CA GLU A 136 18.33 3.12 -6.66
C GLU A 136 19.23 1.92 -6.31
N LEU A 137 18.79 1.08 -5.36
CA LEU A 137 19.42 -0.22 -5.21
C LEU A 137 19.17 -1.00 -6.50
N SER A 138 20.25 -1.43 -7.12
CA SER A 138 20.20 -2.39 -8.20
C SER A 138 19.63 -3.72 -7.68
N VAL A 139 18.98 -4.49 -8.56
CA VAL A 139 18.43 -5.82 -8.21
C VAL A 139 19.48 -6.72 -7.54
N THR A 140 20.75 -6.57 -7.94
CA THR A 140 21.88 -7.30 -7.36
C THR A 140 22.19 -6.93 -5.91
N GLU A 141 21.92 -5.69 -5.49
CA GLU A 141 22.12 -5.27 -4.11
C GLU A 141 20.93 -5.68 -3.22
N TRP A 142 19.73 -5.76 -3.79
CA TRP A 142 18.58 -6.39 -3.12
C TRP A 142 18.82 -7.86 -2.83
N ASP A 143 19.30 -8.63 -3.82
CA ASP A 143 19.61 -10.05 -3.63
C ASP A 143 20.68 -10.24 -2.54
N ALA A 144 21.73 -9.42 -2.54
CA ALA A 144 22.78 -9.47 -1.54
C ALA A 144 22.28 -9.10 -0.13
N GLN A 145 21.34 -8.15 -0.03
CA GLN A 145 20.74 -7.76 1.24
C GLN A 145 19.84 -8.87 1.79
N ILE A 146 19.03 -9.50 0.94
CA ILE A 146 18.17 -10.63 1.32
C ILE A 146 19.00 -11.84 1.76
N GLU A 147 20.10 -12.14 1.07
CA GLU A 147 21.01 -13.23 1.45
C GLU A 147 21.77 -12.96 2.77
N ALA A 148 21.91 -11.69 3.16
CA ALA A 148 22.57 -11.28 4.39
C ALA A 148 21.64 -11.17 5.61
N MET A 149 20.33 -11.05 5.40
CA MET A 149 19.32 -11.05 6.47
C MET A 149 19.17 -12.45 7.06
N ASP A 150 18.99 -12.54 8.38
CA ASP A 150 18.72 -13.82 9.03
C ASP A 150 17.27 -14.29 8.81
N GLU A 151 17.01 -15.59 8.96
CA GLU A 151 15.66 -16.15 8.75
C GLU A 151 14.63 -15.55 9.72
N ASP A 152 15.05 -15.15 10.93
CA ASP A 152 14.15 -14.56 11.93
C ASP A 152 13.70 -13.14 11.53
N GLU A 153 14.58 -12.35 10.93
CA GLU A 153 14.30 -11.01 10.41
C GLU A 153 13.49 -11.10 9.11
N LEU A 154 13.85 -12.03 8.22
CA LEU A 154 13.15 -12.30 6.95
C LEU A 154 11.69 -12.75 7.15
N PHE A 155 11.42 -13.49 8.23
CA PHE A 155 10.09 -14.03 8.55
C PHE A 155 9.43 -13.38 9.78
N SER A 156 9.97 -12.27 10.28
CA SER A 156 9.44 -11.56 11.46
C SER A 156 7.97 -11.14 11.30
N ASP A 157 7.59 -10.71 10.09
CA ASP A 157 6.21 -10.34 9.73
C ASP A 157 5.31 -11.55 9.40
N TYR A 158 5.91 -12.73 9.16
CA TYR A 158 5.19 -13.99 8.91
C TYR A 158 5.01 -14.83 10.18
N GLY A 159 5.59 -14.40 11.30
CA GLY A 159 5.61 -15.12 12.56
C GLY A 159 4.37 -14.89 13.42
N ASP A 160 3.23 -15.49 13.07
CA ASP A 160 2.21 -15.85 14.06
C ASP A 160 2.79 -16.91 15.01
N ARG A 161 3.59 -16.45 15.97
CA ARG A 161 4.37 -17.27 16.91
C ARG A 161 3.52 -18.03 17.95
N ASP A 162 2.20 -18.08 17.76
CA ASP A 162 1.24 -18.76 18.63
C ASP A 162 0.75 -20.11 18.08
N GLY A 163 1.21 -20.51 16.87
CA GLY A 163 0.77 -21.76 16.24
C GLY A 163 -0.69 -21.74 15.77
N SER A 164 -1.29 -20.56 15.61
CA SER A 164 -2.65 -20.41 15.06
C SER A 164 -2.74 -20.90 13.60
N PHE A 165 -1.71 -20.67 12.79
CA PHE A 165 -1.62 -21.20 11.43
C PHE A 165 -1.62 -22.75 11.40
N ASP A 166 -0.90 -23.38 12.33
CA ASP A 166 -0.91 -24.84 12.51
C ASP A 166 -2.29 -25.36 12.95
N ASN A 167 -3.00 -24.59 13.78
CA ASN A 167 -4.37 -24.91 14.18
C ASN A 167 -5.36 -24.78 13.02
N GLU A 168 -5.19 -23.83 12.12
CA GLU A 168 -6.02 -23.71 10.92
C GLU A 168 -5.75 -24.83 9.91
N ILE A 169 -4.49 -25.22 9.73
CA ILE A 169 -4.11 -26.37 8.89
C ILE A 169 -4.70 -27.66 9.46
N LYS A 170 -4.60 -27.89 10.78
CA LYS A 170 -5.22 -29.06 11.43
C LYS A 170 -6.74 -29.06 11.25
N LYS A 171 -7.41 -27.92 11.44
CA LYS A 171 -8.86 -27.80 11.18
C LYS A 171 -9.23 -28.10 9.73
N ARG A 172 -8.41 -27.68 8.77
CA ARG A 172 -8.61 -28.00 7.34
C ARG A 172 -8.46 -29.51 7.11
N GLN A 173 -7.42 -30.13 7.64
CA GLN A 173 -7.20 -31.59 7.52
C GLN A 173 -8.29 -32.42 8.20
N GLU A 174 -8.83 -31.97 9.34
CA GLU A 174 -9.95 -32.63 10.01
C GLU A 174 -11.24 -32.53 9.19
N LYS A 175 -11.52 -31.36 8.59
CA LYS A 175 -12.64 -31.21 7.65
C LYS A 175 -12.47 -32.07 6.40
N GLU A 176 -11.26 -32.21 5.86
CA GLU A 176 -10.98 -33.12 4.75
C GLU A 176 -11.18 -34.60 5.13
N LYS A 177 -10.83 -35.00 6.36
CA LYS A 177 -11.12 -36.35 6.87
C LYS A 177 -12.62 -36.60 7.07
N GLN A 178 -13.36 -35.59 7.52
CA GLN A 178 -14.79 -35.72 7.82
C GLN A 178 -15.67 -35.68 6.56
N TYR A 179 -15.33 -34.83 5.59
CA TYR A 179 -16.15 -34.57 4.40
C TYR A 179 -15.53 -35.09 3.10
N GLY A 180 -14.30 -35.62 3.14
CA GLY A 180 -13.52 -36.00 1.97
C GLY A 180 -12.91 -34.77 1.27
N ARG A 181 -11.85 -34.99 0.50
CA ARG A 181 -11.26 -33.96 -0.38
C ARG A 181 -12.24 -33.65 -1.51
N VAL A 182 -12.70 -32.41 -1.59
CA VAL A 182 -13.56 -31.97 -2.70
C VAL A 182 -12.65 -31.62 -3.88
N ASP A 183 -12.44 -32.58 -4.79
CA ASP A 183 -11.82 -32.29 -6.07
C ASP A 183 -12.81 -31.46 -6.92
N LEU A 184 -12.52 -30.18 -7.13
CA LEU A 184 -13.29 -29.28 -7.98
C LEU A 184 -12.98 -29.51 -9.48
N SER A 185 -12.86 -30.77 -9.89
CA SER A 185 -12.80 -31.11 -11.31
C SER A 185 -14.21 -31.09 -11.91
N GLU A 186 -14.35 -30.66 -13.16
CA GLU A 186 -15.66 -30.64 -13.86
C GLU A 186 -16.38 -31.99 -13.78
N ARG A 187 -15.63 -33.10 -13.85
CA ARG A 187 -16.16 -34.46 -13.70
C ARG A 187 -16.72 -34.75 -12.30
N ALA A 188 -16.10 -34.24 -11.25
CA ALA A 188 -16.56 -34.44 -9.88
C ALA A 188 -17.83 -33.62 -9.57
N LEU A 189 -17.92 -32.40 -10.11
CA LEU A 189 -19.11 -31.55 -10.03
C LEU A 189 -20.30 -32.15 -10.80
N GLN A 190 -20.06 -32.75 -11.97
CA GLN A 190 -21.10 -33.47 -12.72
C GLN A 190 -21.66 -34.66 -11.93
N ASN A 191 -20.79 -35.47 -11.34
CA ASN A 191 -21.18 -36.63 -10.52
C ASN A 191 -21.93 -36.22 -9.25
N TYR A 192 -21.61 -35.08 -8.65
CA TYR A 192 -22.34 -34.53 -7.51
C TYR A 192 -23.72 -34.02 -7.94
N ALA A 193 -23.81 -33.30 -9.06
CA ALA A 193 -25.08 -32.83 -9.61
C ALA A 193 -26.04 -34.01 -9.90
N ASP A 194 -25.54 -35.08 -10.54
CA ASP A 194 -26.33 -36.28 -10.86
C ASP A 194 -26.80 -37.04 -9.61
N LYS A 195 -25.99 -37.05 -8.55
CA LYS A 195 -26.32 -37.73 -7.27
C LYS A 195 -27.39 -36.98 -6.47
N PHE A 196 -27.58 -35.68 -6.71
CA PHE A 196 -28.54 -34.81 -6.03
C PHE A 196 -29.64 -34.26 -6.94
N ILE A 197 -29.89 -34.86 -8.12
CA ILE A 197 -31.12 -34.63 -8.88
C ILE A 197 -32.30 -35.13 -8.05
N VAL A 198 -32.78 -34.26 -7.16
CA VAL A 198 -34.08 -34.33 -6.53
C VAL A 198 -35.10 -34.31 -7.66
N LYS A 199 -35.82 -35.42 -7.81
CA LYS A 199 -36.97 -35.60 -8.68
C LYS A 199 -37.77 -34.31 -8.78
N ASP A 200 -37.91 -33.86 -10.02
CA ASP A 200 -38.78 -32.79 -10.50
C ASP A 200 -40.24 -33.01 -10.02
N ARG A 201 -40.54 -32.58 -8.79
CA ARG A 201 -41.84 -32.76 -8.12
C ARG A 201 -42.55 -31.46 -7.76
N PHE A 202 -42.14 -30.34 -8.36
CA PHE A 202 -42.85 -29.06 -8.21
C PHE A 202 -43.27 -28.47 -9.56
N HIS A 203 -44.05 -29.24 -10.33
CA HIS A 203 -45.03 -28.66 -11.25
C HIS A 203 -46.44 -29.14 -10.87
N LYS A 204 -47.05 -28.44 -9.92
CA LYS A 204 -48.51 -28.35 -9.82
C LYS A 204 -48.90 -26.99 -9.25
N ALA A 205 -49.91 -26.39 -9.88
CA ALA A 205 -50.64 -25.17 -9.52
C ALA A 205 -50.13 -23.83 -10.09
N ALA A 206 -50.30 -23.61 -11.39
CA ALA A 206 -50.63 -22.28 -11.96
C ALA A 206 -51.14 -22.40 -13.41
N SER A 207 -52.29 -23.05 -13.62
CA SER A 207 -53.16 -22.80 -14.79
C SER A 207 -54.57 -23.32 -14.50
N CYS A 208 -55.16 -22.85 -13.40
CA CYS A 208 -56.59 -22.57 -13.37
C CYS A 208 -56.71 -21.07 -13.62
N TYR A 209 -57.02 -20.69 -14.86
CA TYR A 209 -57.93 -19.63 -15.29
C TYR A 209 -57.97 -19.64 -16.82
#